data_AF-A0ABD3G8B7-F1
#
_entry.id   AF-A0ABD3G8B7-F1
#
_cell.length_a   1.000
_cell.length_b   1.000
_cell.length_c   1.000
_cell.angle_alpha   90.00
_cell.angle_beta   90.00
_cell.angle_gamma   90.00
#
_symmetry.space_group_name_H-M   'P 1'
#
loop_
_entity.id
_entity.type
_entity.pdbx_description
1 polymer ?
#
loop_
_entity_poly.entity_id
_entity_poly.type
_entity_poly.pdbx_seq_one_letter_code
_entity_poly.pdbx_strand_id
1 'polypeptide(L)'
;MARKVWFQLVDAATCGAYAGTETASMSSDGVSDIDDLRKVIREEFRHENPDILEGVVAVQLRIYANRAVYDDKNGQPLEEDSSLGSLGGAKRNALIVVVKEPTALRTSLGLTAQASYPPFLKKAIEITNVMLTHNNHFEVVLGANKTTRENLREVKVEFRRPEIGSLYGWTDRSKTAKVIFVNEVLLHRVKKIHQADTSHEYQCIVFVAATIFHECAHLALRWKNILDSPPKFDYEVGNYMEMTLFKGTCRVKLQQSTQAVSKKSKRGSRKWTKEMPISDVVIDGTGLSVIRADYLSKFYTEGKLCDKALFPLVREKYQITKGATAFRDADRLDGDRKRRRTSPEDPNVMMPPLCGISENRHPRRKLSI
;
A
#
# COMPACT_ATOMS: atom_id res chain seq x y z
N MET A 1 -37.33 33.14 -6.01
CA MET A 1 -36.04 33.86 -5.93
C MET A 1 -34.94 32.82 -5.87
N ALA A 2 -33.89 32.96 -6.69
CA ALA A 2 -32.72 32.11 -6.61
C ALA A 2 -31.99 32.33 -5.28
N ARG A 3 -31.60 31.25 -4.61
CA ARG A 3 -30.80 31.28 -3.38
C ARG A 3 -29.54 30.45 -3.52
N LYS A 4 -28.56 30.73 -2.67
CA LYS A 4 -27.34 29.92 -2.56
C LYS A 4 -27.66 28.58 -1.87
N VAL A 5 -27.17 27.49 -2.44
CA VAL A 5 -27.32 26.11 -1.94
C VAL A 5 -25.94 25.53 -1.73
N TRP A 6 -25.62 25.21 -0.49
CA TRP A 6 -24.34 24.61 -0.10
C TRP A 6 -24.41 23.09 -0.16
N PHE A 7 -23.36 22.48 -0.70
CA PHE A 7 -23.22 21.03 -0.78
C PHE A 7 -21.77 20.59 -0.62
N GLN A 8 -21.56 19.32 -0.27
CA GLN A 8 -20.25 18.69 -0.19
C GLN A 8 -20.27 17.37 -0.93
N LEU A 9 -19.30 17.16 -1.83
CA LEU A 9 -19.09 15.88 -2.47
C LEU A 9 -18.38 14.92 -1.50
N VAL A 10 -18.95 13.74 -1.34
CA VAL A 10 -18.43 12.69 -0.44
C VAL A 10 -18.25 11.40 -1.20
N ASP A 11 -17.11 10.76 -0.99
CA ASP A 11 -16.81 9.44 -1.51
C ASP A 11 -17.59 8.37 -0.74
N ALA A 12 -18.36 7.55 -1.47
CA ALA A 12 -19.22 6.53 -0.87
C ALA A 12 -18.47 5.45 -0.08
N ALA A 13 -17.20 5.18 -0.40
CA ALA A 13 -16.39 4.12 0.21
C ALA A 13 -15.65 4.60 1.47
N THR A 14 -15.14 5.83 1.45
CA THR A 14 -14.33 6.39 2.55
C THR A 14 -15.13 7.29 3.49
N CYS A 15 -16.37 7.64 3.12
CA CYS A 15 -17.22 8.63 3.77
C CYS A 15 -16.55 10.02 3.94
N GLY A 16 -15.44 10.27 3.22
CA GLY A 16 -14.66 11.51 3.25
C GLY A 16 -14.93 12.40 2.04
N ALA A 17 -14.29 13.57 2.00
CA ALA A 17 -14.36 14.47 0.85
C ALA A 17 -13.93 13.76 -0.44
N TYR A 18 -14.76 13.86 -1.48
CA TYR A 18 -14.48 13.27 -2.78
C TYR A 18 -13.42 14.09 -3.52
N ALA A 19 -12.38 13.45 -4.07
CA ALA A 19 -11.28 14.11 -4.80
C ALA A 19 -10.63 15.32 -4.06
N GLY A 20 -10.67 15.32 -2.71
CA GLY A 20 -10.14 16.43 -1.91
C GLY A 20 -10.95 17.74 -1.99
N THR A 21 -12.17 17.69 -2.53
CA THR A 21 -13.04 18.86 -2.68
C THR A 21 -13.45 19.45 -1.34
N GLU A 22 -13.55 20.77 -1.30
CA GLU A 22 -14.17 21.48 -0.18
C GLU A 22 -15.70 21.59 -0.36
N THR A 23 -16.39 22.10 0.65
CA THR A 23 -17.82 22.43 0.53
C THR A 23 -18.00 23.53 -0.54
N ALA A 24 -18.77 23.21 -1.57
CA ALA A 24 -19.09 24.10 -2.68
C ALA A 24 -20.50 24.69 -2.51
N SER A 25 -20.88 25.55 -3.44
CA SER A 25 -22.21 26.16 -3.44
C SER A 25 -22.63 26.60 -4.83
N MET A 26 -23.91 26.42 -5.12
CA MET A 26 -24.50 26.78 -6.40
C MET A 26 -25.77 27.65 -6.21
N SER A 27 -26.25 28.25 -7.30
CA SER A 27 -27.55 28.93 -7.34
C SER A 27 -28.68 27.91 -7.44
N SER A 28 -29.79 28.13 -6.73
CA SER A 28 -31.01 27.33 -6.87
C SER A 28 -31.88 27.74 -8.06
N ASP A 29 -31.37 28.60 -8.95
CA ASP A 29 -32.13 29.04 -10.11
C ASP A 29 -32.36 27.88 -11.08
N GLY A 30 -33.61 27.65 -11.48
CA GLY A 30 -33.98 26.50 -12.31
C GLY A 30 -33.87 25.14 -11.64
N VAL A 31 -33.69 25.06 -10.31
CA VAL A 31 -33.64 23.80 -9.55
C VAL A 31 -34.88 23.66 -8.70
N SER A 32 -35.78 22.75 -9.08
CA SER A 32 -37.05 22.55 -8.37
C SER A 32 -36.99 21.41 -7.34
N ASP A 33 -36.30 20.33 -7.69
CA ASP A 33 -36.20 19.09 -6.93
C ASP A 33 -34.77 18.54 -6.86
N ILE A 34 -34.61 17.34 -6.32
CA ILE A 34 -33.31 16.67 -6.16
C ILE A 34 -32.78 16.14 -7.49
N ASP A 35 -33.62 15.73 -8.44
CA ASP A 35 -33.17 15.30 -9.76
C ASP A 35 -32.55 16.45 -10.57
N ASP A 36 -33.20 17.62 -10.56
CA ASP A 36 -32.64 18.86 -11.12
C ASP A 36 -31.29 19.18 -10.47
N LEU A 37 -31.21 19.07 -9.14
CA LEU A 37 -29.98 19.34 -8.40
C LEU A 37 -28.85 18.40 -8.83
N ARG A 38 -29.12 17.10 -9.01
CA ARG A 38 -28.12 16.12 -9.48
C ARG A 38 -27.56 16.51 -10.85
N LYS A 39 -28.43 16.94 -11.77
CA LYS A 39 -28.03 17.36 -13.13
C LYS A 39 -27.14 18.59 -13.08
N VAL A 40 -27.52 19.59 -12.29
CA VAL A 40 -26.73 20.83 -12.20
C VAL A 40 -25.37 20.58 -11.55
N ILE A 41 -25.31 19.81 -10.45
CA ILE A 41 -24.03 19.43 -9.84
C ILE A 41 -23.14 18.71 -10.84
N ARG A 42 -23.70 17.75 -11.60
CA ARG A 42 -22.90 17.02 -12.59
C ARG A 42 -22.33 17.94 -13.68
N GLU A 43 -23.12 18.89 -14.16
CA GLU A 43 -22.70 19.83 -15.20
C GLU A 43 -21.68 20.85 -14.67
N GLU A 44 -21.80 21.29 -13.42
CA GLU A 44 -20.84 22.18 -12.76
C GLU A 44 -19.41 21.61 -12.78
N PHE A 45 -19.26 20.32 -12.50
CA PHE A 45 -17.94 19.66 -12.50
C PHE A 45 -17.51 19.12 -13.88
N ARG A 46 -18.40 19.10 -14.87
CA ARG A 46 -18.10 18.59 -16.23
C ARG A 46 -17.07 19.44 -16.97
N HIS A 47 -17.05 20.74 -16.68
CA HIS A 47 -16.20 21.70 -17.35
C HIS A 47 -14.89 22.00 -16.61
N GLU A 48 -14.71 21.42 -15.42
CA GLU A 48 -13.42 21.45 -14.75
C GLU A 48 -12.40 20.60 -15.53
N ASN A 49 -11.14 21.03 -15.52
CA ASN A 49 -10.05 20.28 -16.14
C ASN A 49 -9.01 19.96 -15.06
N PRO A 50 -9.01 18.73 -14.51
CA PRO A 50 -9.76 17.54 -14.94
C PRO A 50 -11.25 17.50 -14.50
N ASP A 51 -12.10 16.81 -15.26
CA ASP A 51 -13.50 16.50 -14.87
C ASP A 51 -13.46 15.53 -13.68
N ILE A 52 -13.66 16.06 -12.48
CA ILE A 52 -13.56 15.24 -11.27
C ILE A 52 -14.70 14.22 -11.17
N LEU A 53 -15.81 14.40 -11.90
CA LEU A 53 -16.93 13.47 -11.97
C LEU A 53 -16.94 12.68 -13.30
N GLU A 54 -15.78 12.52 -13.95
CA GLU A 54 -15.66 11.73 -15.18
C GLU A 54 -16.33 10.36 -14.99
N GLY A 55 -17.15 9.96 -15.97
CA GLY A 55 -17.89 8.69 -15.98
C GLY A 55 -19.01 8.52 -14.93
N VAL A 56 -19.15 9.43 -13.95
CA VAL A 56 -20.31 9.50 -13.06
C VAL A 56 -21.47 10.17 -13.82
N VAL A 57 -22.63 9.55 -13.87
CA VAL A 57 -23.86 10.18 -14.40
C VAL A 57 -24.69 10.76 -13.25
N ALA A 58 -25.46 11.82 -13.51
CA ALA A 58 -26.23 12.54 -12.49
C ALA A 58 -27.09 11.61 -11.59
N VAL A 59 -27.76 10.62 -12.19
CA VAL A 59 -28.61 9.64 -11.47
C VAL A 59 -27.84 8.75 -10.47
N GLN A 60 -26.51 8.65 -10.60
CA GLN A 60 -25.68 7.90 -9.65
C GLN A 60 -25.36 8.68 -8.36
N LEU A 61 -25.58 10.00 -8.36
CA LEU A 61 -25.37 10.86 -7.20
C LEU A 61 -26.50 10.67 -6.18
N ARG A 62 -26.15 10.27 -4.96
CA ARG A 62 -27.12 10.17 -3.86
C ARG A 62 -27.01 11.40 -2.98
N ILE A 63 -28.11 12.12 -2.76
CA ILE A 63 -28.10 13.38 -2.01
C ILE A 63 -28.76 13.15 -0.66
N TYR A 64 -28.10 13.52 0.43
CA TYR A 64 -28.63 13.50 1.79
C TYR A 64 -28.80 14.92 2.31
N ALA A 65 -29.78 15.12 3.19
CA ALA A 65 -30.15 16.43 3.71
C ALA A 65 -28.99 17.18 4.39
N ASN A 66 -28.10 16.46 5.08
CA ASN A 66 -26.90 17.00 5.71
C ASN A 66 -25.98 15.86 6.21
N ARG A 67 -24.84 16.22 6.81
CA ARG A 67 -23.85 15.28 7.35
C ARG A 67 -24.40 14.37 8.44
N ALA A 68 -25.23 14.90 9.35
CA ALA A 68 -25.81 14.11 10.44
C ALA A 68 -26.72 12.99 9.90
N VAL A 69 -27.54 13.29 8.88
CA VAL A 69 -28.39 12.27 8.23
C VAL A 69 -27.53 11.25 7.48
N TYR A 70 -26.46 11.67 6.79
CA TYR A 70 -25.58 10.74 6.08
C TYR A 70 -24.80 9.80 7.02
N ASP A 71 -24.35 10.29 8.17
CA ASP A 71 -23.60 9.49 9.16
C ASP A 71 -24.53 8.59 10.02
N ASP A 72 -25.85 8.82 10.01
CA ASP A 72 -26.84 7.95 10.65
C ASP A 72 -26.96 6.61 9.90
N LYS A 73 -26.89 5.50 10.62
CA LYS A 73 -27.05 4.14 10.07
C LYS A 73 -28.39 3.94 9.36
N ASN A 74 -29.42 4.65 9.79
CA ASN A 74 -30.76 4.58 9.20
C ASN A 74 -31.06 5.74 8.24
N GLY A 75 -30.10 6.64 8.05
CA GLY A 75 -30.23 7.78 7.17
C GLY A 75 -30.52 7.35 5.74
N GLN A 76 -31.58 7.91 5.16
CA GLN A 76 -31.95 7.67 3.77
C GLN A 76 -31.53 8.86 2.90
N PRO A 77 -31.12 8.62 1.64
CA PRO A 77 -30.99 9.68 0.67
C PRO A 77 -32.37 10.32 0.41
N LEU A 78 -32.35 11.56 -0.03
CA LEU A 78 -33.54 12.25 -0.50
C LEU A 78 -34.02 11.62 -1.81
N GLU A 79 -35.33 11.47 -1.92
CA GLU A 79 -35.99 11.01 -3.13
C GLU A 79 -35.86 12.04 -4.25
N GLU A 80 -35.98 11.57 -5.48
CA GLU A 80 -35.72 12.34 -6.70
C GLU A 80 -36.63 13.57 -6.83
N ASP A 81 -37.89 13.40 -6.44
CA ASP A 81 -38.97 14.40 -6.46
C ASP A 81 -39.03 15.25 -5.17
N SER A 82 -38.12 15.02 -4.22
CA SER A 82 -38.10 15.80 -2.98
C SER A 82 -37.82 17.27 -3.29
N SER A 83 -38.65 18.17 -2.75
CA SER A 83 -38.40 19.60 -2.91
C SER A 83 -37.11 20.04 -2.22
N LEU A 84 -36.35 20.90 -2.88
CA LEU A 84 -35.13 21.46 -2.32
C LEU A 84 -35.38 22.33 -1.07
N GLY A 85 -36.57 22.94 -0.95
CA GLY A 85 -37.03 23.66 0.23
C GLY A 85 -35.97 24.59 0.85
N SER A 86 -35.66 24.38 2.13
CA SER A 86 -34.63 25.09 2.91
C SER A 86 -33.27 24.36 2.99
N LEU A 87 -33.13 23.22 2.30
CA LEU A 87 -31.94 22.37 2.38
C LEU A 87 -30.70 23.08 1.83
N GLY A 88 -29.53 22.85 2.43
CA GLY A 88 -28.29 23.51 2.01
C GLY A 88 -28.28 25.03 2.18
N GLY A 89 -29.18 25.62 2.98
CA GLY A 89 -29.25 27.08 3.16
C GLY A 89 -28.01 27.72 3.80
N ALA A 90 -27.15 26.92 4.45
CA ALA A 90 -25.91 27.39 5.08
C ALA A 90 -24.81 26.33 5.00
N LYS A 91 -23.54 26.75 5.00
CA LYS A 91 -22.36 25.85 4.93
C LYS A 91 -22.37 24.76 6.01
N ARG A 92 -22.82 25.07 7.24
CA ARG A 92 -22.94 24.10 8.36
C ARG A 92 -23.99 23.00 8.14
N ASN A 93 -24.96 23.26 7.27
CA ASN A 93 -26.05 22.36 6.90
C ASN A 93 -25.99 22.05 5.40
N ALA A 94 -24.79 21.98 4.84
CA ALA A 94 -24.59 21.63 3.44
C ALA A 94 -25.17 20.24 3.16
N LEU A 95 -25.79 20.10 1.98
CA LEU A 95 -26.23 18.81 1.45
C LEU A 95 -25.01 17.88 1.27
N ILE A 96 -25.18 16.60 1.55
CA ILE A 96 -24.12 15.61 1.27
C ILE A 96 -24.44 14.91 -0.03
N VAL A 97 -23.57 15.09 -1.02
CA VAL A 97 -23.71 14.51 -2.34
C VAL A 97 -22.72 13.35 -2.43
N VAL A 98 -23.25 12.15 -2.28
CA VAL A 98 -22.46 10.93 -2.28
C VAL A 98 -22.22 10.50 -3.72
N VAL A 99 -20.96 10.53 -4.10
CA VAL A 99 -20.47 10.01 -5.37
C VAL A 99 -20.21 8.51 -5.18
N LYS A 100 -21.09 7.68 -5.74
CA LYS A 100 -20.75 6.28 -5.99
C LYS A 100 -19.94 6.26 -7.28
N GLU A 101 -18.63 6.04 -7.16
CA GLU A 101 -17.83 5.80 -8.36
C GLU A 101 -18.51 4.71 -9.21
N PRO A 102 -18.66 4.92 -10.53
CA PRO A 102 -19.18 3.91 -11.42
C PRO A 102 -18.35 2.66 -11.24
N THR A 103 -18.99 1.50 -11.15
CA THR A 103 -18.30 0.21 -11.06
C THR A 103 -17.30 0.02 -12.21
N ALA A 104 -17.50 0.72 -13.34
CA ALA A 104 -16.58 0.79 -14.48
C ALA A 104 -15.31 1.66 -14.23
N LEU A 105 -15.39 2.66 -13.34
CA LEU A 105 -14.32 3.52 -12.86
C LEU A 105 -13.66 3.06 -11.57
N ARG A 106 -13.94 1.82 -11.12
CA ARG A 106 -13.07 1.06 -10.21
C ARG A 106 -11.66 0.83 -10.76
N THR A 107 -11.14 1.68 -11.65
CA THR A 107 -9.72 1.88 -11.92
C THR A 107 -9.00 2.47 -10.71
N SER A 108 -9.49 2.23 -9.49
CA SER A 108 -8.67 2.32 -8.29
C SER A 108 -7.41 1.50 -8.53
N LEU A 109 -6.27 2.15 -8.34
CA LEU A 109 -4.96 1.53 -8.41
C LEU A 109 -4.93 0.34 -7.45
N GLY A 110 -4.85 -0.89 -7.97
CA GLY A 110 -4.94 -2.06 -7.13
C GLY A 110 -4.77 -3.37 -7.88
N LEU A 111 -4.39 -4.39 -7.12
CA LEU A 111 -4.26 -5.78 -7.52
C LEU A 111 -5.59 -6.50 -7.37
N THR A 112 -5.86 -7.44 -8.26
CA THR A 112 -7.03 -8.33 -8.17
C THR A 112 -6.65 -9.62 -7.45
N ALA A 113 -7.25 -9.88 -6.29
CA ALA A 113 -7.07 -11.16 -5.62
C ALA A 113 -7.73 -12.30 -6.42
N GLN A 114 -6.96 -13.32 -6.80
CA GLN A 114 -7.50 -14.48 -7.51
C GLN A 114 -8.29 -15.39 -6.56
N ALA A 115 -9.33 -16.04 -7.09
CA ALA A 115 -10.13 -17.00 -6.33
C ALA A 115 -9.27 -18.12 -5.71
N SER A 116 -8.25 -18.57 -6.46
CA SER A 116 -7.30 -19.62 -6.08
C SER A 116 -6.30 -19.23 -4.98
N TYR A 117 -6.19 -17.94 -4.63
CA TYR A 117 -5.22 -17.51 -3.63
C TYR A 117 -5.60 -17.97 -2.22
N PRO A 118 -4.60 -18.41 -1.42
CA PRO A 118 -4.84 -18.74 -0.03
C PRO A 118 -5.30 -17.49 0.76
N PRO A 119 -6.09 -17.65 1.84
CA PRO A 119 -6.68 -16.53 2.58
C PRO A 119 -5.66 -15.46 3.00
N PHE A 120 -4.48 -15.88 3.47
CA PHE A 120 -3.44 -14.93 3.90
C PHE A 120 -2.91 -14.07 2.75
N LEU A 121 -2.81 -14.61 1.53
CA LEU A 121 -2.34 -13.86 0.37
C LEU A 121 -3.43 -12.89 -0.11
N LYS A 122 -4.70 -13.30 -0.09
CA LYS A 122 -5.82 -12.38 -0.33
C LYS A 122 -5.77 -11.20 0.65
N LYS A 123 -5.46 -11.48 1.92
CA LYS A 123 -5.27 -10.44 2.93
C LYS A 123 -4.06 -9.56 2.66
N ALA A 124 -2.91 -10.13 2.30
CA ALA A 124 -1.73 -9.34 1.93
C ALA A 124 -2.01 -8.43 0.72
N ILE A 125 -2.78 -8.90 -0.26
CA ILE A 125 -3.22 -8.11 -1.42
C ILE A 125 -4.16 -6.98 -1.00
N GLU A 126 -5.11 -7.25 -0.11
CA GLU A 126 -6.00 -6.21 0.45
C GLU A 126 -5.20 -5.09 1.12
N ILE A 127 -4.22 -5.45 1.95
CA ILE A 127 -3.31 -4.50 2.60
C ILE A 127 -2.47 -3.74 1.57
N THR A 128 -1.96 -4.44 0.56
CA THR A 128 -1.19 -3.82 -0.53
C THR A 128 -2.04 -2.81 -1.29
N ASN A 129 -3.32 -3.08 -1.53
CA ASN A 129 -4.22 -2.14 -2.21
C ASN A 129 -4.44 -0.86 -1.40
N VAL A 130 -4.48 -0.96 -0.06
CA VAL A 130 -4.47 0.24 0.79
C VAL A 130 -3.16 1.00 0.62
N MET A 131 -2.01 0.31 0.64
CA MET A 131 -0.70 0.94 0.43
C MET A 131 -0.60 1.66 -0.92
N LEU A 132 -1.13 1.06 -1.99
CA LEU A 132 -1.16 1.64 -3.33
C LEU A 132 -2.01 2.91 -3.41
N THR A 133 -3.14 2.94 -2.72
CA THR A 133 -4.10 4.06 -2.76
C THR A 133 -3.81 5.16 -1.73
N HIS A 134 -2.91 4.92 -0.77
CA HIS A 134 -2.60 5.89 0.29
C HIS A 134 -2.19 7.27 -0.25
N ASN A 135 -2.99 8.29 0.05
CA ASN A 135 -2.80 9.69 -0.37
C ASN A 135 -2.46 9.87 -1.87
N ASN A 136 -2.86 8.92 -2.72
CA ASN A 136 -2.48 8.86 -4.14
C ASN A 136 -0.95 8.93 -4.39
N HIS A 137 -0.11 8.62 -3.39
CA HIS A 137 1.34 8.79 -3.49
C HIS A 137 1.94 7.94 -4.61
N PHE A 138 1.54 6.67 -4.72
CA PHE A 138 2.03 5.79 -5.77
C PHE A 138 1.70 6.35 -7.15
N GLU A 139 0.48 6.85 -7.32
CA GLU A 139 0.04 7.42 -8.59
C GLU A 139 0.81 8.69 -8.94
N VAL A 140 0.94 9.63 -8.00
CA VAL A 140 1.63 10.91 -8.23
C VAL A 140 3.12 10.70 -8.48
N VAL A 141 3.80 9.89 -7.66
CA VAL A 141 5.26 9.71 -7.71
C VAL A 141 5.68 8.92 -8.95
N LEU A 142 4.94 7.86 -9.28
CA LEU A 142 5.28 6.97 -10.40
C LEU A 142 4.53 7.35 -11.68
N GLY A 143 3.65 8.35 -11.63
CA GLY A 143 2.79 8.77 -12.73
C GLY A 143 1.86 7.64 -13.21
N ALA A 144 1.28 6.87 -12.29
CA ALA A 144 0.48 5.70 -12.64
C ALA A 144 -0.75 6.13 -13.47
N ASN A 145 -0.75 5.78 -14.75
CA ASN A 145 -1.81 6.14 -15.68
C ASN A 145 -2.83 5.00 -15.81
N LYS A 146 -3.83 5.18 -16.68
CA LYS A 146 -4.83 4.15 -17.03
C LYS A 146 -4.19 2.78 -17.31
N THR A 147 -3.14 2.74 -18.13
CA THR A 147 -2.42 1.50 -18.46
C THR A 147 -1.79 0.84 -17.24
N THR A 148 -1.25 1.61 -16.29
CA THR A 148 -0.67 1.07 -15.06
C THR A 148 -1.75 0.43 -14.18
N ARG A 149 -2.91 1.09 -14.05
CA ARG A 149 -4.06 0.57 -13.29
C ARG A 149 -4.61 -0.71 -13.92
N GLU A 150 -4.75 -0.74 -15.24
CA GLU A 150 -5.16 -1.95 -15.98
C GLU A 150 -4.16 -3.10 -15.77
N ASN A 151 -2.86 -2.84 -15.92
CA ASN A 151 -1.83 -3.85 -15.74
C ASN A 151 -1.77 -4.38 -14.30
N LEU A 152 -1.92 -3.53 -13.28
CA LEU A 152 -1.94 -3.98 -11.87
C LEU A 152 -3.04 -4.98 -11.59
N ARG A 153 -4.22 -4.84 -12.19
CA ARG A 153 -5.32 -5.80 -12.01
C ARG A 153 -5.00 -7.18 -12.55
N GLU A 154 -4.11 -7.25 -13.54
CA GLU A 154 -3.66 -8.50 -14.15
C GLU A 154 -2.42 -9.09 -13.47
N VAL A 155 -1.80 -8.36 -12.55
CA VAL A 155 -0.63 -8.84 -11.82
C VAL A 155 -1.01 -10.05 -10.98
N LYS A 156 -0.25 -11.13 -11.15
CA LYS A 156 -0.31 -12.34 -10.34
C LYS A 156 0.78 -12.32 -9.29
N VAL A 157 0.49 -12.88 -8.12
CA VAL A 157 1.50 -13.19 -7.11
C VAL A 157 1.72 -14.69 -7.09
N GLU A 158 2.98 -15.12 -7.27
CA GLU A 158 3.40 -16.52 -7.25
C GLU A 158 4.49 -16.73 -6.20
N PHE A 159 4.48 -17.88 -5.52
CA PHE A 159 5.56 -18.25 -4.62
C PHE A 159 6.58 -19.11 -5.36
N ARG A 160 7.85 -18.71 -5.32
CA ARG A 160 8.95 -19.45 -5.97
C ARG A 160 10.20 -19.51 -5.09
N ARG A 161 11.09 -20.45 -5.40
CA ARG A 161 12.45 -20.46 -4.86
C ARG A 161 13.16 -19.16 -5.23
N PRO A 162 13.83 -18.50 -4.27
CA PRO A 162 14.48 -17.24 -4.54
C PRO A 162 15.57 -17.39 -5.59
N GLU A 163 15.62 -16.44 -6.52
CA GLU A 163 16.75 -16.25 -7.41
C GLU A 163 17.94 -15.68 -6.65
N ILE A 164 19.15 -15.87 -7.19
CA ILE A 164 20.37 -15.33 -6.59
C ILE A 164 20.26 -13.80 -6.53
N GLY A 165 20.29 -13.25 -5.31
CA GLY A 165 20.17 -11.81 -5.06
C GLY A 165 18.75 -11.29 -4.82
N SER A 166 17.72 -12.10 -5.00
CA SER A 166 16.31 -11.73 -4.77
C SER A 166 15.78 -12.43 -3.52
N LEU A 167 15.94 -11.77 -2.36
CA LEU A 167 15.72 -12.43 -1.07
C LEU A 167 14.24 -12.61 -0.72
N TYR A 168 13.37 -11.69 -1.11
CA TYR A 168 11.98 -11.68 -0.62
C TYR A 168 10.96 -11.64 -1.74
N GLY A 169 11.18 -10.78 -2.74
CA GLY A 169 10.36 -10.70 -3.93
C GLY A 169 11.17 -10.26 -5.13
N TRP A 170 10.64 -10.54 -6.32
CA TRP A 170 11.18 -10.06 -7.58
C TRP A 170 10.13 -10.15 -8.67
N THR A 171 10.45 -9.57 -9.81
CA THR A 171 9.59 -9.46 -10.99
C THR A 171 10.46 -9.60 -12.24
N ASP A 172 9.92 -10.12 -13.33
CA ASP A 172 10.66 -10.24 -14.59
C ASP A 172 11.05 -8.87 -15.15
N ARG A 173 12.26 -8.74 -15.70
CA ARG A 173 12.76 -7.50 -16.32
C ARG A 173 12.19 -7.27 -17.73
N SER A 174 10.88 -7.28 -17.86
CA SER A 174 10.15 -7.07 -19.12
C SER A 174 9.04 -6.04 -18.95
N LYS A 175 8.75 -5.28 -20.00
CA LYS A 175 7.55 -4.42 -20.08
C LYS A 175 6.24 -5.20 -20.13
N THR A 176 6.29 -6.51 -20.31
CA THR A 176 5.12 -7.41 -20.27
C THR A 176 5.01 -8.16 -18.94
N ALA A 177 5.90 -7.89 -17.99
CA ALA A 177 5.89 -8.55 -16.69
C ALA A 177 4.56 -8.28 -15.97
N LYS A 178 3.89 -9.37 -15.57
CA LYS A 178 2.61 -9.37 -14.85
C LYS A 178 2.63 -10.37 -13.69
N VAL A 179 3.82 -10.77 -13.24
CA VAL A 179 3.97 -11.71 -12.13
C VAL A 179 4.97 -11.14 -11.14
N ILE A 180 4.54 -11.04 -9.90
CA ILE A 180 5.38 -10.80 -8.73
C ILE A 180 5.68 -12.16 -8.11
N PHE A 181 6.96 -12.52 -8.08
CA PHE A 181 7.43 -13.69 -7.37
C PHE A 181 7.74 -13.30 -5.93
N VAL A 182 7.24 -14.08 -4.99
CA VAL A 182 7.52 -13.96 -3.56
C VAL A 182 8.26 -15.22 -3.12
N ASN A 183 9.23 -15.08 -2.23
CA ASN A 183 10.03 -16.20 -1.74
C ASN A 183 9.13 -17.26 -1.08
N GLU A 184 9.18 -18.50 -1.57
CA GLU A 184 8.38 -19.62 -1.07
C GLU A 184 8.56 -19.91 0.43
N VAL A 185 9.68 -19.48 1.02
CA VAL A 185 9.89 -19.58 2.47
C VAL A 185 8.81 -18.83 3.24
N LEU A 186 8.31 -17.69 2.72
CA LEU A 186 7.19 -16.96 3.31
C LEU A 186 5.90 -17.77 3.27
N LEU A 187 5.61 -18.45 2.16
CA LEU A 187 4.44 -19.34 2.06
C LEU A 187 4.52 -20.47 3.09
N HIS A 188 5.68 -21.13 3.20
CA HIS A 188 5.90 -22.17 4.18
C HIS A 188 5.73 -21.67 5.61
N ARG A 189 6.11 -20.42 5.88
CA ARG A 189 5.94 -19.80 7.19
C ARG A 189 4.49 -19.58 7.51
N VAL A 190 3.76 -18.88 6.65
CA VAL A 190 2.35 -18.58 6.90
C VAL A 190 1.52 -19.85 7.03
N LYS A 191 1.86 -20.93 6.30
CA LYS A 191 1.21 -22.25 6.46
C LYS A 191 1.48 -22.94 7.81
N LYS A 192 2.59 -22.62 8.48
CA LYS A 192 2.97 -23.21 9.77
C LYS A 192 2.38 -22.46 10.95
N ILE A 193 1.86 -21.26 10.74
CA ILE A 193 1.29 -20.48 11.82
C ILE A 193 -0.14 -20.98 12.04
N HIS A 194 -0.40 -21.46 13.25
CA HIS A 194 -1.71 -22.01 13.62
C HIS A 194 -2.67 -20.84 13.82
N GLN A 195 -3.80 -20.89 13.09
CA GLN A 195 -4.80 -19.84 12.82
C GLN A 195 -5.46 -19.08 14.01
N ALA A 196 -4.83 -18.91 15.16
CA ALA A 196 -5.40 -18.08 16.22
C ALA A 196 -4.32 -17.36 17.04
N ASP A 197 -4.35 -16.02 16.96
CA ASP A 197 -3.91 -15.11 18.02
C ASP A 197 -2.42 -14.81 18.26
N THR A 198 -1.53 -15.04 17.29
CA THR A 198 -0.17 -14.51 17.45
C THR A 198 0.09 -13.29 16.55
N SER A 199 0.55 -12.19 17.16
CA SER A 199 1.04 -10.98 16.49
C SER A 199 2.04 -11.29 15.37
N HIS A 200 2.70 -12.44 15.45
CA HIS A 200 3.65 -12.95 14.50
C HIS A 200 3.07 -13.26 13.10
N GLU A 201 1.86 -13.81 13.02
CA GLU A 201 1.16 -14.03 11.75
C GLU A 201 0.95 -12.73 11.00
N TYR A 202 0.51 -11.74 11.76
CA TYR A 202 0.15 -10.44 11.23
C TYR A 202 1.36 -9.72 10.67
N GLN A 203 2.50 -9.82 11.36
CA GLN A 203 3.77 -9.31 10.86
C GLN A 203 4.14 -9.98 9.53
N CYS A 204 4.09 -11.31 9.44
CA CYS A 204 4.45 -12.02 8.21
C CYS A 204 3.61 -11.59 7.00
N ILE A 205 2.29 -11.46 7.18
CA ILE A 205 1.38 -11.03 6.12
C ILE A 205 1.60 -9.56 5.74
N VAL A 206 1.82 -8.67 6.72
CA VAL A 206 2.16 -7.27 6.44
C VAL A 206 3.48 -7.16 5.68
N PHE A 207 4.45 -8.02 5.99
CA PHE A 207 5.71 -8.06 5.24
C PHE A 207 5.54 -8.58 3.82
N VAL A 208 4.70 -9.60 3.61
CA VAL A 208 4.33 -10.04 2.24
C VAL A 208 3.66 -8.88 1.50
N ALA A 209 2.75 -8.13 2.14
CA ALA A 209 2.12 -6.97 1.54
C ALA A 209 3.14 -5.87 1.17
N ALA A 210 4.09 -5.55 2.06
CA ALA A 210 5.17 -4.61 1.77
C ALA A 210 6.06 -5.08 0.61
N THR A 211 6.34 -6.39 0.52
CA THR A 211 7.08 -6.99 -0.60
C THR A 211 6.33 -6.83 -1.92
N ILE A 212 5.02 -7.09 -1.94
CA ILE A 212 4.20 -6.93 -3.14
C ILE A 212 4.14 -5.45 -3.54
N PHE A 213 3.90 -4.54 -2.60
CA PHE A 213 3.91 -3.10 -2.83
C PHE A 213 5.23 -2.59 -3.42
N HIS A 214 6.36 -3.06 -2.88
CA HIS A 214 7.70 -2.77 -3.38
C HIS A 214 7.84 -3.19 -4.85
N GLU A 215 7.44 -4.41 -5.19
CA GLU A 215 7.53 -4.95 -6.55
C GLU A 215 6.53 -4.28 -7.52
N CYS A 216 5.36 -3.83 -7.04
CA CYS A 216 4.45 -3.01 -7.83
C CYS A 216 5.13 -1.73 -8.32
N ALA A 217 5.98 -1.09 -7.50
CA ALA A 217 6.69 0.11 -7.88
C ALA A 217 7.66 -0.14 -9.05
N HIS A 218 8.38 -1.27 -9.02
CA HIS A 218 9.23 -1.70 -10.14
C HIS A 218 8.43 -1.97 -11.41
N LEU A 219 7.31 -2.69 -11.30
CA LEU A 219 6.45 -2.98 -12.45
C LEU A 219 5.91 -1.71 -13.10
N ALA A 220 5.47 -0.73 -12.30
CA ALA A 220 4.97 0.55 -12.80
C ALA A 220 6.01 1.28 -13.64
N LEU A 221 7.30 1.24 -13.26
CA LEU A 221 8.39 1.78 -14.08
C LEU A 221 8.62 0.96 -15.36
N ARG A 222 8.61 -0.37 -15.26
CA ARG A 222 8.86 -1.26 -16.41
C ARG A 222 7.80 -1.16 -17.49
N TRP A 223 6.54 -0.96 -17.13
CA TRP A 223 5.47 -0.71 -18.09
C TRP A 223 5.62 0.62 -18.83
N LYS A 224 6.45 1.52 -18.31
CA LYS A 224 6.88 2.77 -18.96
C LYS A 224 8.23 2.64 -19.68
N ASN A 225 8.69 1.42 -19.91
CA ASN A 225 9.98 1.12 -20.53
C ASN A 225 11.20 1.61 -19.71
N ILE A 226 11.03 1.79 -18.39
CA ILE A 226 12.11 2.12 -17.46
C ILE A 226 12.49 0.84 -16.72
N LEU A 227 13.51 0.15 -17.23
CA LEU A 227 13.92 -1.19 -16.73
C LEU A 227 14.70 -1.13 -15.42
N ASP A 228 15.38 -0.02 -15.15
CA ASP A 228 16.17 0.24 -13.95
C ASP A 228 15.58 1.43 -13.19
N SER A 229 15.60 1.35 -11.86
CA SER A 229 15.15 2.44 -11.02
C SER A 229 15.99 3.71 -11.27
N PRO A 230 15.37 4.85 -11.59
CA PRO A 230 16.08 6.11 -11.80
C PRO A 230 16.92 6.58 -10.60
N PRO A 231 17.98 7.39 -10.83
CA PRO A 231 18.82 7.94 -9.77
C PRO A 231 18.04 8.75 -8.70
N LYS A 232 16.93 9.38 -9.08
CA LYS A 232 16.06 10.12 -8.13
C LYS A 232 15.43 9.25 -7.04
N PHE A 233 15.50 7.93 -7.18
CA PHE A 233 15.04 6.95 -6.21
C PHE A 233 16.20 6.14 -5.60
N ASP A 234 17.41 6.70 -5.62
CA ASP A 234 18.64 6.00 -5.16
C ASP A 234 18.84 4.63 -5.82
N TYR A 235 18.40 4.51 -7.09
CA TYR A 235 18.43 3.27 -7.87
C TYR A 235 17.60 2.10 -7.28
N GLU A 236 16.64 2.39 -6.39
CA GLU A 236 15.75 1.39 -5.81
C GLU A 236 14.36 2.00 -5.50
N VAL A 237 13.49 2.04 -6.52
CA VAL A 237 12.15 2.66 -6.42
C VAL A 237 11.28 2.01 -5.36
N GLY A 238 11.42 0.71 -5.12
CA GLY A 238 10.64 0.04 -4.08
C GLY A 238 11.02 0.55 -2.69
N ASN A 239 12.32 0.70 -2.39
CA ASN A 239 12.78 1.30 -1.14
C ASN A 239 12.31 2.76 -1.02
N TYR A 240 12.31 3.53 -2.11
CA TYR A 240 11.81 4.90 -2.09
C TYR A 240 10.32 4.94 -1.71
N MET A 241 9.50 4.06 -2.30
CA MET A 241 8.08 3.98 -2.00
C MET A 241 7.83 3.56 -0.53
N GLU A 242 8.59 2.60 -0.02
CA GLU A 242 8.56 2.23 1.39
C GLU A 242 8.96 3.38 2.31
N MET A 243 10.04 4.10 1.99
CA MET A 243 10.49 5.26 2.77
C MET A 243 9.41 6.34 2.84
N THR A 244 8.70 6.57 1.73
CA THR A 244 7.61 7.54 1.65
C THR A 244 6.43 7.11 2.54
N LEU A 245 6.04 5.84 2.48
CA LEU A 245 4.86 5.32 3.15
C LEU A 245 5.09 5.01 4.65
N PHE A 246 6.21 4.37 4.96
CA PHE A 246 6.53 3.85 6.29
C PHE A 246 7.52 4.71 7.08
N LYS A 247 8.09 5.76 6.46
CA LYS A 247 9.22 6.54 7.02
C LYS A 247 10.38 5.62 7.40
N GLY A 248 10.67 4.64 6.54
CA GLY A 248 11.69 3.60 6.70
C GLY A 248 11.51 2.48 5.67
N THR A 249 12.45 1.53 5.64
CA THR A 249 12.37 0.31 4.82
C THR A 249 11.95 -0.88 5.66
N CYS A 250 11.02 -1.69 5.15
CA CYS A 250 10.57 -2.90 5.79
C CYS A 250 11.64 -3.99 5.70
N ARG A 251 11.95 -4.61 6.84
CA ARG A 251 12.92 -5.70 6.96
C ARG A 251 12.38 -6.81 7.85
N VAL A 252 12.84 -8.02 7.58
CA VAL A 252 12.54 -9.18 8.43
C VAL A 252 13.70 -9.44 9.37
N LYS A 253 13.37 -9.65 10.64
CA LYS A 253 14.29 -10.21 11.62
C LYS A 253 14.10 -11.72 11.67
N LEU A 254 15.15 -12.48 11.38
CA LEU A 254 15.13 -13.94 11.46
C LEU A 254 15.85 -14.41 12.74
N GLN A 255 15.31 -15.41 13.41
CA GLN A 255 16.04 -16.13 14.45
C GLN A 255 16.92 -17.21 13.79
N GLN A 256 18.22 -17.24 14.08
CA GLN A 256 19.05 -18.37 13.66
C GLN A 256 18.56 -19.64 14.35
N SER A 257 18.49 -20.72 13.57
CA SER A 257 18.25 -22.04 14.15
C SER A 257 19.45 -22.44 15.02
N THR A 258 19.19 -22.72 16.29
CA THR A 258 20.19 -23.27 17.24
C THR A 258 20.73 -24.63 16.80
N GLN A 259 20.02 -25.35 15.92
CA GLN A 259 20.44 -26.65 15.39
C GLN A 259 21.52 -26.56 14.30
N ALA A 260 21.78 -25.37 13.73
CA ALA A 260 22.66 -25.20 12.57
C ALA A 260 24.16 -25.01 12.90
N VAL A 261 24.58 -25.12 14.17
CA VAL A 261 25.98 -24.85 14.59
C VAL A 261 26.92 -26.05 14.36
N SER A 262 26.67 -26.86 13.32
CA SER A 262 27.65 -27.85 12.87
C SER A 262 28.89 -27.12 12.35
N LYS A 263 30.04 -27.41 12.97
CA LYS A 263 31.28 -26.61 12.99
C LYS A 263 31.96 -26.36 11.61
N LYS A 264 31.40 -26.81 10.48
CA LYS A 264 32.11 -26.82 9.18
C LYS A 264 31.59 -25.89 8.08
N SER A 265 30.44 -25.22 8.20
CA SER A 265 29.93 -24.34 7.12
C SER A 265 30.12 -22.83 7.41
N LYS A 266 31.27 -22.43 7.94
CA LYS A 266 31.56 -21.03 8.35
C LYS A 266 31.60 -19.97 7.23
N ARG A 267 31.28 -20.29 5.96
CA ARG A 267 31.41 -19.33 4.85
C ARG A 267 30.30 -19.33 3.79
N GLY A 268 29.33 -20.24 3.83
CA GLY A 268 28.56 -20.55 2.62
C GLY A 268 27.17 -19.94 2.52
N SER A 269 26.25 -20.35 3.39
CA SER A 269 24.82 -20.14 3.08
C SER A 269 24.18 -19.15 4.04
N ARG A 270 24.30 -17.85 3.70
CA ARG A 270 23.36 -16.77 4.06
C ARG A 270 21.97 -17.00 3.43
N LYS A 271 21.54 -18.27 3.37
CA LYS A 271 20.36 -18.72 2.65
C LYS A 271 19.23 -18.80 3.66
N TRP A 272 18.22 -17.98 3.46
CA TRP A 272 17.00 -18.07 4.26
C TRP A 272 16.39 -19.47 4.08
N THR A 273 16.23 -20.19 5.18
CA THR A 273 15.65 -21.54 5.16
C THR A 273 14.28 -21.57 5.80
N LYS A 274 13.50 -22.61 5.48
CA LYS A 274 12.17 -22.87 6.05
C LYS A 274 12.18 -23.23 7.56
N GLU A 275 13.37 -23.32 8.15
CA GLU A 275 13.63 -23.59 9.57
C GLU A 275 13.95 -22.32 10.38
N MET A 276 14.49 -21.25 9.79
CA MET A 276 14.71 -19.94 10.45
C MET A 276 13.40 -19.14 10.66
N PRO A 277 12.83 -19.04 11.88
CA PRO A 277 11.57 -18.34 12.07
C PRO A 277 11.77 -16.84 11.86
N ILE A 278 10.73 -16.18 11.36
CA ILE A 278 10.65 -14.73 11.46
C ILE A 278 10.47 -14.46 12.97
N SER A 279 11.06 -13.40 13.49
CA SER A 279 10.88 -12.97 14.88
C SER A 279 10.11 -11.67 14.92
N ASP A 280 10.44 -10.74 14.01
CA ASP A 280 9.77 -9.46 13.86
C ASP A 280 9.85 -8.96 12.42
N VAL A 281 8.96 -8.02 12.09
CA VAL A 281 9.07 -7.15 10.92
C VAL A 281 9.36 -5.75 11.42
N VAL A 282 10.55 -5.26 11.09
CA VAL A 282 11.05 -3.96 11.53
C VAL A 282 11.04 -2.98 10.37
N ILE A 283 10.87 -1.71 10.71
CA ILE A 283 11.01 -0.57 9.81
C ILE A 283 12.33 0.11 10.15
N ASP A 284 13.28 0.08 9.22
CA ASP A 284 14.60 0.69 9.33
C ASP A 284 14.59 2.08 8.68
N GLY A 285 14.57 3.12 9.52
CA GLY A 285 14.61 4.54 9.13
C GLY A 285 15.64 5.31 9.95
N THR A 286 15.21 6.30 10.75
CA THR A 286 16.07 7.00 11.72
C THR A 286 16.47 6.13 12.94
N GLY A 287 15.92 4.92 13.00
CA GLY A 287 16.18 3.86 13.95
C GLY A 287 15.35 2.64 13.58
N LEU A 288 15.54 1.53 14.30
CA LEU A 288 14.67 0.37 14.15
C LEU A 288 13.38 0.59 14.93
N SER A 289 12.27 0.30 14.28
CA SER A 289 10.94 0.36 14.89
C SER A 289 10.11 -0.84 14.45
N VAL A 290 9.12 -1.23 15.24
CA VAL A 290 8.14 -2.26 14.86
C VAL A 290 6.75 -1.65 14.83
N ILE A 291 5.86 -2.24 14.03
CA ILE A 291 4.45 -1.89 14.05
C ILE A 291 3.89 -2.42 15.37
N ARG A 292 3.22 -1.56 16.15
CA ARG A 292 2.67 -1.98 17.44
C ARG A 292 1.66 -3.11 17.25
N ALA A 293 1.68 -4.10 18.13
CA ALA A 293 0.84 -5.29 18.01
C ALA A 293 -0.67 -4.98 18.03
N ASP A 294 -1.10 -4.00 18.84
CA ASP A 294 -2.49 -3.53 18.89
C ASP A 294 -2.92 -2.82 17.60
N TYR A 295 -1.97 -2.34 16.82
CA TYR A 295 -2.23 -1.75 15.51
C TYR A 295 -2.27 -2.80 14.40
N LEU A 296 -1.52 -3.90 14.55
CA LEU A 296 -1.55 -5.03 13.63
C LEU A 296 -2.94 -5.68 13.55
N SER A 297 -3.68 -5.77 14.66
CA SER A 297 -5.03 -6.33 14.69
C SER A 297 -6.03 -5.57 13.81
N LYS A 298 -5.82 -4.26 13.59
CA LYS A 298 -6.64 -3.44 12.70
C LYS A 298 -6.58 -3.91 11.25
N PHE A 299 -5.45 -4.48 10.84
CA PHE A 299 -5.30 -5.03 9.49
C PHE A 299 -6.25 -6.21 9.26
N TYR A 300 -6.74 -6.88 10.31
CA TYR A 300 -7.53 -8.12 10.19
C TYR A 300 -8.99 -7.96 10.59
N THR A 301 -9.39 -6.76 11.02
CA THR A 301 -10.78 -6.50 11.34
C THR A 301 -11.59 -6.37 10.04
N GLU A 302 -12.49 -7.31 9.80
CA GLU A 302 -13.32 -7.35 8.59
C GLU A 302 -14.11 -6.04 8.40
N GLY A 303 -14.14 -5.54 7.16
CA GLY A 303 -14.85 -4.30 6.80
C GLY A 303 -14.24 -3.00 7.34
N LYS A 304 -13.12 -3.05 8.06
CA LYS A 304 -12.48 -1.85 8.65
C LYS A 304 -11.11 -1.50 8.07
N LEU A 305 -10.66 -2.23 7.05
CA LEU A 305 -9.41 -1.92 6.38
C LEU A 305 -9.60 -0.68 5.49
N CYS A 306 -9.44 0.50 6.07
CA CYS A 306 -9.42 1.75 5.32
C CYS A 306 -8.10 2.49 5.55
N ASP A 307 -7.70 3.27 4.55
CA ASP A 307 -6.43 4.00 4.53
C ASP A 307 -6.22 4.87 5.77
N LYS A 308 -7.23 5.65 6.13
CA LYS A 308 -7.23 6.54 7.30
C LYS A 308 -7.05 5.79 8.63
N ALA A 309 -7.44 4.52 8.69
CA ALA A 309 -7.29 3.69 9.89
C ALA A 309 -5.91 3.03 9.97
N LEU A 310 -5.18 2.97 8.86
CA LEU A 310 -3.88 2.31 8.74
C LEU A 310 -2.73 3.30 8.76
N PHE A 311 -2.85 4.44 8.09
CA PHE A 311 -1.78 5.41 7.99
C PHE A 311 -2.09 6.72 8.74
N PRO A 312 -1.10 7.31 9.45
CA PRO A 312 0.28 6.84 9.58
C PRO A 312 0.38 5.57 10.47
N LEU A 313 1.33 4.67 10.15
CA LEU A 313 1.58 3.50 10.98
C LEU A 313 2.00 3.93 12.38
N VAL A 314 1.34 3.37 13.40
CA VAL A 314 1.76 3.55 14.79
C VAL A 314 2.89 2.57 15.09
N ARG A 315 4.07 3.13 15.35
CA ARG A 315 5.31 2.39 15.53
C ARG A 315 5.82 2.55 16.96
N GLU A 316 6.52 1.54 17.45
CA GLU A 316 7.29 1.60 18.70
C GLU A 316 8.77 1.38 18.43
N LYS A 317 9.61 1.97 19.28
CA LYS A 317 11.07 1.83 19.13
C LYS A 317 11.44 0.37 19.36
N TYR A 318 12.13 -0.21 18.40
CA TYR A 318 12.64 -1.55 18.54
C TYR A 318 13.90 -1.53 19.40
N GLN A 319 13.85 -2.17 20.56
CA GLN A 319 15.04 -2.33 21.39
C GLN A 319 15.90 -3.46 20.84
N ILE A 320 17.09 -3.10 20.37
CA ILE A 320 18.08 -4.08 19.95
C ILE A 320 18.58 -4.79 21.21
N THR A 321 18.21 -6.06 21.36
CA THR A 321 18.77 -6.93 22.38
C THR A 321 20.29 -7.01 22.21
N LYS A 322 21.03 -6.91 23.34
CA LYS A 322 22.49 -6.94 23.34
C LYS A 322 22.96 -8.24 22.67
N GLY A 323 23.74 -8.11 21.60
CA GLY A 323 24.20 -9.24 20.77
C GLY A 323 23.49 -9.39 19.43
N ALA A 324 22.36 -8.71 19.16
CA ALA A 324 21.69 -8.81 17.87
C ALA A 324 22.58 -8.23 16.78
N THR A 325 23.00 -9.06 15.83
CA THR A 325 23.83 -8.56 14.73
C THR A 325 22.89 -8.06 13.64
N ALA A 326 22.63 -6.75 13.63
CA ALA A 326 21.98 -6.13 12.49
C ALA A 326 22.92 -6.27 11.29
N PHE A 327 22.54 -7.07 10.30
CA PHE A 327 23.24 -7.18 9.04
C PHE A 327 22.97 -5.89 8.26
N ARG A 328 23.75 -4.84 8.58
CA ARG A 328 23.94 -3.73 7.65
C ARG A 328 24.83 -4.26 6.54
N ASP A 329 24.45 -4.00 5.28
CA ASP A 329 25.21 -4.37 4.09
C ASP A 329 26.68 -3.97 4.26
N ALA A 330 27.48 -4.92 4.74
CA ALA A 330 28.88 -4.72 5.08
C ALA A 330 29.79 -4.89 3.84
N ASP A 331 29.19 -4.99 2.65
CA ASP A 331 29.90 -5.19 1.39
C ASP A 331 30.13 -3.85 0.63
N ARG A 332 29.86 -2.68 1.24
CA ARG A 332 30.46 -1.41 0.80
C ARG A 332 31.94 -1.33 1.22
N LEU A 333 32.77 -2.05 0.48
CA LEU A 333 34.04 -1.57 -0.12
C LEU A 333 35.09 -0.83 0.72
N ASP A 334 35.21 -1.04 2.04
CA ASP A 334 36.42 -0.57 2.73
C ASP A 334 37.04 -1.64 3.65
N GLY A 335 38.27 -2.00 3.30
CA GLY A 335 39.03 -3.09 3.87
C GLY A 335 39.41 -2.88 5.34
N ASP A 336 39.65 -4.01 6.00
CA ASP A 336 40.57 -4.19 7.13
C ASP A 336 40.22 -3.74 8.55
N ARG A 337 39.00 -3.29 8.87
CA ARG A 337 38.63 -3.19 10.29
C ARG A 337 38.25 -4.56 10.88
N LYS A 338 39.26 -5.30 11.36
CA LYS A 338 39.11 -6.47 12.25
C LYS A 338 38.37 -6.05 13.54
N ARG A 339 37.03 -6.12 13.54
CA ARG A 339 36.24 -6.00 14.77
C ARG A 339 36.51 -7.23 15.66
N ARG A 340 36.86 -7.00 16.92
CA ARG A 340 36.91 -8.04 17.97
C ARG A 340 35.53 -8.72 18.02
N ARG A 341 35.51 -10.03 17.72
CA ARG A 341 34.32 -10.87 17.79
C ARG A 341 34.07 -11.27 19.25
N THR A 342 33.31 -10.48 19.99
CA THR A 342 32.46 -11.07 21.02
C THR A 342 31.41 -11.91 20.30
N SER A 343 31.24 -13.17 20.72
CA SER A 343 30.17 -14.03 20.21
C SER A 343 28.84 -13.29 20.37
N PRO A 344 27.99 -13.22 19.33
CA PRO A 344 26.68 -12.61 19.47
C PRO A 344 25.89 -13.42 20.51
N GLU A 345 25.51 -12.77 21.63
CA GLU A 345 24.63 -13.36 22.65
C GLU A 345 23.20 -13.53 22.13
N ASP A 346 22.86 -12.87 21.01
CA ASP A 346 21.54 -12.93 20.39
C ASP A 346 21.60 -13.77 19.09
N PRO A 347 20.80 -14.84 18.97
CA PRO A 347 20.72 -15.66 17.75
C PRO A 347 20.06 -14.94 16.57
N ASN A 348 19.57 -13.71 16.73
CA ASN A 348 18.83 -13.04 15.68
C ASN A 348 19.72 -12.35 14.62
N VAL A 349 19.35 -12.54 13.36
CA VAL A 349 19.94 -11.89 12.18
C VAL A 349 18.90 -10.99 11.53
N MET A 350 19.22 -9.71 11.40
CA MET A 350 18.45 -8.83 10.52
C MET A 350 18.80 -9.16 9.08
N MET A 351 17.79 -9.44 8.26
CA MET A 351 18.02 -9.61 6.83
C MET A 351 18.14 -8.22 6.16
N PRO A 352 18.87 -8.13 5.03
CA PRO A 352 19.01 -6.88 4.28
C PRO A 352 17.65 -6.39 3.73
N PRO A 353 17.57 -5.17 3.18
CA PRO A 353 16.35 -4.62 2.57
C PRO A 353 15.69 -5.53 1.52
N LEU A 354 14.41 -5.27 1.24
CA LEU A 354 13.54 -6.07 0.36
C LEU A 354 14.13 -6.39 -1.02
N CYS A 355 14.94 -5.47 -1.55
CA CYS A 355 15.83 -5.74 -2.67
C CYS A 355 17.27 -5.36 -2.29
N GLY A 356 18.13 -6.36 -2.16
CA GLY A 356 19.53 -6.16 -2.46
C GLY A 356 19.63 -5.89 -3.95
N ILE A 357 20.36 -4.85 -4.35
CA ILE A 357 20.73 -4.64 -5.74
C ILE A 357 21.37 -5.95 -6.21
N SER A 358 20.63 -6.80 -6.95
CA SER A 358 21.15 -8.04 -7.53
C SER A 358 22.50 -7.69 -8.17
N GLU A 359 23.56 -8.44 -7.88
CA GLU A 359 24.92 -8.13 -8.37
C GLU A 359 24.99 -7.98 -9.91
N ASN A 360 23.97 -8.48 -10.64
CA ASN A 360 23.78 -8.25 -12.07
C ASN A 360 23.32 -6.83 -12.45
N ARG A 361 23.05 -5.93 -11.49
CA ARG A 361 22.44 -4.60 -11.72
C ARG A 361 23.43 -3.50 -12.12
N HIS A 362 24.74 -3.78 -12.10
CA HIS A 362 25.72 -2.96 -12.81
C HIS A 362 26.84 -3.86 -13.31
N PRO A 363 26.88 -4.26 -14.59
CA PRO A 363 28.18 -4.31 -15.22
C PRO A 363 28.70 -2.88 -15.07
N ARG A 364 29.66 -2.67 -14.16
CA ARG A 364 30.44 -1.43 -14.15
C ARG A 364 30.87 -1.24 -15.59
N ARG A 365 30.21 -0.35 -16.33
CA ARG A 365 30.77 0.18 -17.57
C ARG A 365 32.07 0.79 -17.07
N LYS A 366 33.18 0.06 -17.27
CA LYS A 366 34.49 0.68 -17.26
C LYS A 366 34.33 1.80 -18.28
N LEU A 367 34.21 3.02 -17.80
CA LEU A 367 34.50 4.20 -18.60
C LEU A 367 35.98 4.01 -18.96
N SER A 368 36.23 3.35 -20.09
CA SER A 368 37.48 3.50 -20.79
C SER A 368 37.56 4.98 -21.15
N ILE A 369 38.47 5.67 -20.47
CA ILE A 369 38.91 7.02 -20.82
C ILE A 369 39.54 6.96 -22.21
#